data_AF-A0A662ESD4-F1
#
_entry.id   AF-A0A662ESD4-F1
#
_cell.length_a   1.000
_cell.length_b   1.000
_cell.length_c   1.000
_cell.angle_alpha   90.00
_cell.angle_beta   90.00
_cell.angle_gamma   90.00
#
_symmetry.space_group_name_H-M   'P 1'
#
loop_
_entity.id
_entity.type
_entity.pdbx_description
1 polymer ?
#
loop_
_entity_poly.entity_id
_entity_poly.type
_entity_poly.pdbx_seq_one_letter_code
_entity_poly.pdbx_strand_id
1 'polypeptide(L)'
;MSEKKQFDIIYPEKEFGKGCDIAAVNQKIAYLVEFKKCNLSIGDAKKAARQIQFTEEKLIVNNKISYNDTLVRIVLHDDRGGCRVYSQAQIELERRKIRRQPLSSAPKFLRRLYNLYKNCVKN
;
A
#
# COMPACT_ATOMS: atom_id res chain seq x y z
N MET A 1 29.15 -3.33 -7.65
CA MET A 1 28.40 -2.42 -6.75
C MET A 1 26.91 -2.66 -6.99
N SER A 2 26.17 -3.14 -6.00
CA SER A 2 24.72 -3.31 -6.13
C SER A 2 24.07 -1.94 -6.23
N GLU A 3 23.60 -1.54 -7.42
CA GLU A 3 22.71 -0.39 -7.55
C GLU A 3 21.58 -0.57 -6.54
N LYS A 4 21.44 0.38 -5.62
CA LYS A 4 20.25 0.43 -4.76
C LYS A 4 19.09 0.55 -5.72
N LYS A 5 18.22 -0.47 -5.82
CA LYS A 5 16.99 -0.41 -6.61
C LYS A 5 16.22 0.84 -6.19
N GLN A 6 16.32 1.89 -6.99
CA GLN A 6 15.67 3.16 -6.73
C GLN A 6 14.19 2.93 -7.04
N PHE A 7 13.34 3.28 -6.07
CA PHE A 7 11.91 3.28 -6.25
C PHE A 7 11.45 4.72 -6.43
N ASP A 8 10.68 4.94 -7.47
CA ASP A 8 9.91 6.16 -7.66
C ASP A 8 8.72 6.12 -6.71
N ILE A 9 8.59 7.18 -5.92
CA ILE A 9 7.53 7.29 -4.92
C ILE A 9 6.41 8.13 -5.50
N ILE A 10 5.23 7.54 -5.55
CA ILE A 10 4.01 8.13 -6.07
C ILE A 10 3.00 8.23 -4.92
N TYR A 11 2.22 9.31 -4.89
CA TYR A 11 1.11 9.51 -3.95
C TYR A 11 -0.21 9.50 -4.74
N PRO A 12 -0.81 8.32 -4.99
CA PRO A 12 -1.94 8.18 -5.91
C PRO A 12 -3.14 9.07 -5.58
N GLU A 13 -3.46 9.26 -4.31
CA GLU A 13 -4.55 10.15 -3.90
C GLU A 13 -4.30 11.61 -4.30
N LYS A 14 -3.04 12.09 -4.20
CA LYS A 14 -2.66 13.44 -4.63
C LYS A 14 -2.59 13.55 -6.16
N GLU A 15 -2.12 12.51 -6.84
CA GLU A 15 -1.92 12.52 -8.29
C GLU A 15 -3.23 12.31 -9.09
N PHE A 16 -4.12 11.45 -8.59
CA PHE A 16 -5.32 11.01 -9.31
C PHE A 16 -6.63 11.38 -8.59
N GLY A 17 -6.57 12.06 -7.44
CA GLY A 17 -7.73 12.39 -6.60
C GLY A 17 -8.32 11.21 -5.82
N LYS A 18 -7.76 10.01 -5.99
CA LYS A 18 -8.11 8.77 -5.28
C LYS A 18 -7.03 7.71 -5.49
N GLY A 19 -7.02 6.69 -4.63
CA GLY A 19 -6.10 5.56 -4.73
C GLY A 19 -5.60 5.16 -3.34
N CYS A 20 -4.58 4.30 -3.32
CA CYS A 20 -3.91 4.00 -2.07
C CYS A 20 -3.02 5.16 -1.62
N ASP A 21 -2.66 5.16 -0.33
CA ASP A 21 -1.86 6.23 0.28
C ASP A 21 -0.49 6.45 -0.41
N ILE A 22 0.19 5.37 -0.79
CA ILE A 22 1.50 5.44 -1.43
C ILE A 22 1.72 4.28 -2.39
N ALA A 23 2.39 4.56 -3.51
CA ALA A 23 2.93 3.56 -4.41
C ALA A 23 4.45 3.75 -4.52
N ALA A 24 5.20 2.66 -4.49
CA ALA A 24 6.63 2.65 -4.73
C ALA A 24 6.93 1.73 -5.91
N VAL A 25 7.39 2.32 -7.01
CA VAL A 25 7.50 1.66 -8.31
C VAL A 25 8.96 1.65 -8.77
N ASN A 26 9.39 0.55 -9.37
CA ASN A 26 10.61 0.51 -10.18
C ASN A 26 10.35 -0.31 -11.45
N GLN A 27 11.37 -0.50 -12.28
CA GLN A 27 11.28 -1.21 -13.57
C GLN A 27 10.69 -2.63 -13.54
N LYS A 28 10.53 -3.27 -12.37
CA LYS A 28 10.04 -4.66 -12.27
C LYS A 28 9.01 -4.91 -11.17
N ILE A 29 8.93 -4.02 -10.18
CA ILE A 29 8.13 -4.24 -8.98
C ILE A 29 7.41 -2.96 -8.60
N ALA A 30 6.12 -3.08 -8.33
CA ALA A 30 5.30 -2.02 -7.76
C ALA A 30 4.71 -2.46 -6.41
N TYR A 31 5.03 -1.70 -5.37
CA TYR A 31 4.40 -1.82 -4.07
C TYR A 31 3.23 -0.84 -3.98
N LEU A 32 2.01 -1.35 -3.84
CA LEU A 32 0.80 -0.55 -3.63
C LEU A 32 0.41 -0.69 -2.17
N VAL A 33 0.54 0.39 -1.40
CA VAL A 33 0.44 0.35 0.06
C VAL A 33 -0.66 1.29 0.55
N GLU A 34 -1.63 0.72 1.25
CA GLU A 34 -2.64 1.44 2.04
C GLU A 34 -2.27 1.36 3.52
N PHE A 35 -2.28 2.49 4.23
CA PHE A 35 -2.00 2.56 5.66
C PHE A 35 -3.29 2.57 6.47
N LYS A 36 -3.33 1.75 7.52
CA LYS A 36 -4.43 1.74 8.48
C LYS A 36 -3.90 1.96 9.89
N LYS A 37 -4.38 3.01 10.57
CA LYS A 37 -3.92 3.39 11.92
C LYS A 37 -4.83 2.95 13.08
N CYS A 38 -5.97 2.34 12.77
CA CYS A 38 -6.97 1.94 13.77
C CYS A 38 -7.42 0.50 13.53
N ASN A 39 -8.49 0.06 14.21
CA ASN A 39 -9.10 -1.25 13.98
C ASN A 39 -9.33 -1.48 12.48
N LEU A 40 -9.01 -2.69 12.01
CA LEU A 40 -9.18 -3.08 10.62
C LEU A 40 -10.49 -3.88 10.48
N SER A 41 -11.54 -3.20 10.03
CA SER A 41 -12.84 -3.80 9.76
C SER A 41 -12.95 -4.38 8.34
N ILE A 42 -14.01 -5.15 8.07
CA ILE A 42 -14.32 -5.60 6.70
C ILE A 42 -14.57 -4.41 5.76
N GLY A 43 -15.20 -3.34 6.24
CA GLY A 43 -15.43 -2.13 5.46
C GLY A 43 -14.11 -1.47 5.04
N ASP A 44 -13.14 -1.42 5.95
CA ASP A 44 -11.80 -0.93 5.67
C ASP A 44 -11.06 -1.81 4.66
N ALA A 45 -11.13 -3.13 4.81
CA ALA A 45 -10.52 -4.06 3.85
C ALA A 45 -11.09 -3.88 2.43
N LYS A 46 -12.42 -3.76 2.30
CA LYS A 46 -13.08 -3.48 1.02
C LYS A 46 -12.68 -2.11 0.45
N LYS A 47 -12.53 -1.09 1.31
CA LYS A 47 -12.08 0.24 0.89
C LYS A 47 -10.65 0.17 0.35
N ALA A 48 -9.72 -0.42 1.11
CA ALA A 48 -8.33 -0.60 0.72
C ALA A 48 -8.20 -1.38 -0.60
N ALA A 49 -8.98 -2.45 -0.77
CA ALA A 49 -9.00 -3.21 -2.02
C ALA A 49 -9.41 -2.36 -3.23
N ARG A 50 -10.47 -1.54 -3.09
CA ARG A 50 -10.90 -0.63 -4.16
C ARG A 50 -9.85 0.44 -4.47
N GLN A 51 -9.20 1.00 -3.45
CA GLN A 51 -8.15 2.00 -3.62
C GLN A 51 -6.92 1.43 -4.33
N ILE A 52 -6.45 0.25 -3.90
CA ILE A 52 -5.31 -0.43 -4.51
C ILE A 52 -5.61 -0.79 -5.96
N GLN A 53 -6.78 -1.38 -6.23
CA GLN A 53 -7.18 -1.73 -7.60
C GLN A 53 -7.23 -0.49 -8.49
N PHE A 54 -7.82 0.60 -8.01
CA PHE A 54 -7.86 1.85 -8.76
C PHE A 54 -6.46 2.40 -9.05
N THR A 55 -5.55 2.36 -8.08
CA THR A 55 -4.16 2.78 -8.27
C THR A 55 -3.45 1.92 -9.31
N GLU A 56 -3.61 0.61 -9.25
CA GLU A 56 -3.04 -0.32 -10.24
C GLU A 56 -3.48 0.06 -11.66
N GLU A 57 -4.79 0.21 -11.88
CA GLU A 57 -5.36 0.60 -13.18
C GLU A 57 -4.79 1.95 -13.66
N LYS A 58 -4.69 2.95 -12.78
CA LYS A 58 -4.13 4.26 -13.14
C LYS A 58 -2.64 4.22 -13.45
N LEU A 59 -1.85 3.48 -12.71
CA LEU A 59 -0.42 3.36 -12.98
C LEU A 59 -0.16 2.67 -14.32
N ILE A 60 -0.97 1.66 -14.69
CA ILE A 60 -0.89 1.00 -16.00
C ILE A 60 -1.26 1.97 -17.12
N VAL A 61 -2.41 2.64 -17.02
CA VAL A 61 -2.89 3.57 -18.07
C VAL A 61 -1.92 4.73 -18.30
N ASN A 62 -1.18 5.15 -17.26
CA ASN A 62 -0.18 6.22 -17.35
C ASN A 62 1.24 5.70 -17.63
N ASN A 63 1.40 4.45 -18.06
CA ASN A 63 2.69 3.83 -18.38
C ASN A 63 3.73 3.91 -17.25
N LYS A 64 3.29 3.95 -15.99
CA LYS A 64 4.17 3.93 -14.81
C LYS A 64 4.59 2.49 -14.45
N ILE A 65 3.73 1.52 -14.77
CA ILE A 65 3.97 0.09 -14.63
C ILE A 65 3.40 -0.66 -15.83
N SER A 66 3.89 -1.87 -16.07
CA SER A 66 3.36 -2.82 -17.06
C SER A 66 2.47 -3.88 -16.42
N TYR A 67 1.60 -4.51 -17.20
CA TYR A 67 0.85 -5.71 -16.79
C TYR A 67 1.76 -6.89 -16.38
N ASN A 68 3.01 -6.90 -16.85
CA ASN A 68 3.99 -7.95 -16.52
C ASN A 68 4.81 -7.64 -15.26
N ASP A 69 4.65 -6.45 -14.67
CA ASP A 69 5.39 -6.10 -13.47
C ASP A 69 4.89 -6.87 -12.25
N THR A 70 5.79 -7.14 -11.31
CA THR A 70 5.42 -7.80 -10.07
C THR A 70 4.67 -6.83 -9.16
N LEU A 71 3.40 -7.13 -8.88
CA LEU A 71 2.56 -6.30 -8.04
C LEU A 71 2.51 -6.84 -6.60
N VAL A 72 2.94 -6.00 -5.65
CA VAL A 72 2.88 -6.30 -4.22
C VAL A 72 1.85 -5.38 -3.57
N ARG A 73 0.68 -5.95 -3.26
CA ARG A 73 -0.47 -5.23 -2.67
C ARG A 73 -0.46 -5.40 -1.16
N ILE A 74 -0.43 -4.29 -0.42
CA ILE A 74 -0.23 -4.31 1.03
C ILE A 74 -1.21 -3.38 1.73
N VAL A 75 -1.84 -3.90 2.79
CA VAL A 75 -2.40 -3.07 3.86
C VAL A 75 -1.39 -3.07 5.01
N LEU A 76 -0.73 -1.94 5.23
CA LEU A 76 0.20 -1.77 6.34
C LEU A 76 -0.57 -1.23 7.55
N HIS A 77 -0.78 -2.11 8.52
CA HIS A 77 -1.59 -1.86 9.70
C HIS A 77 -0.71 -1.42 10.86
N ASP A 78 -0.94 -0.22 11.38
CA ASP A 78 -0.34 0.26 12.63
C ASP A 78 -1.01 -0.46 13.80
N ASP A 79 -0.41 -1.56 14.22
CA ASP A 79 -0.86 -2.42 15.30
C ASP A 79 -0.47 -1.90 16.69
N ARG A 80 0.18 -0.73 16.76
CA ARG A 80 0.48 -0.05 18.02
C ARG A 80 -0.82 0.50 18.62
N GLY A 81 -0.95 0.42 19.95
CA GLY A 81 -2.11 0.97 20.67
C GLY A 81 -3.33 0.05 20.77
N GLY A 82 -3.18 -1.27 20.56
CA GLY A 82 -4.27 -2.24 20.77
C GLY A 82 -5.26 -2.36 19.62
N CYS A 83 -4.90 -1.87 18.43
CA CYS A 83 -5.72 -1.98 17.23
C CYS A 83 -5.96 -3.46 16.86
N ARG A 84 -7.24 -3.84 16.75
CA ARG A 84 -7.65 -5.20 16.39
C ARG A 84 -7.84 -5.36 14.88
N VAL A 85 -7.60 -6.57 14.39
CA VAL A 85 -7.96 -6.99 13.04
C VAL A 85 -9.15 -7.94 13.15
N TYR A 86 -10.27 -7.59 12.54
CA TYR A 86 -11.40 -8.50 12.49
C TYR A 86 -11.12 -9.63 11.50
N SER A 87 -11.47 -10.87 11.85
CA SER A 87 -11.22 -12.06 11.02
C SER A 87 -11.78 -11.91 9.62
N GLN A 88 -12.98 -11.34 9.49
CA GLN A 88 -13.62 -11.03 8.22
C GLN A 88 -12.80 -10.06 7.35
N ALA A 89 -12.09 -9.11 7.96
CA ALA A 89 -11.22 -8.19 7.24
C ALA A 89 -10.00 -8.91 6.68
N GLN A 90 -9.38 -9.79 7.48
CA GLN A 90 -8.26 -10.62 7.04
C GLN A 90 -8.65 -11.53 5.86
N ILE A 91 -9.80 -12.21 5.96
CA ILE A 91 -10.34 -13.08 4.89
C ILE A 91 -10.59 -12.27 3.60
N GLU A 92 -11.16 -11.06 3.70
CA GLU A 92 -11.40 -10.22 2.52
C GLU A 92 -10.09 -9.81 1.85
N LEU A 93 -9.07 -9.42 2.61
CA LEU A 93 -7.76 -9.07 2.06
C LEU A 93 -7.09 -10.26 1.37
N GLU A 94 -7.13 -11.44 1.98
CA GLU A 94 -6.57 -12.68 1.42
C GLU A 94 -7.25 -13.08 0.11
N ARG A 95 -8.58 -13.03 0.05
CA ARG A 95 -9.36 -13.27 -1.17
C ARG A 95 -8.96 -12.34 -2.32
N ARG A 96 -8.55 -11.12 -2.00
CA ARG A 96 -8.11 -10.10 -2.97
C ARG A 96 -6.60 -10.15 -3.25
N LYS A 97 -5.87 -11.13 -2.69
CA LYS A 97 -4.40 -11.24 -2.76
C LYS A 97 -3.70 -9.98 -2.23
N ILE A 98 -4.25 -9.36 -1.20
CA ILE A 98 -3.68 -8.21 -0.51
C ILE A 98 -3.10 -8.68 0.81
N ARG A 99 -1.79 -8.46 1.00
CA ARG A 99 -1.11 -8.84 2.22
C ARG A 99 -1.39 -7.80 3.31
N ARG A 100 -1.95 -8.24 4.44
CA ARG A 100 -1.88 -7.46 5.67
C ARG A 100 -0.47 -7.56 6.26
N GLN A 101 0.15 -6.42 6.55
CA GLN A 101 1.44 -6.34 7.23
C GLN A 101 1.28 -5.52 8.52
N PRO A 102 1.51 -6.08 9.72
CA PRO A 102 1.67 -5.28 10.92
C PRO A 102 2.91 -4.37 10.82
N LEU A 103 2.80 -3.12 11.27
CA LEU A 103 3.88 -2.15 11.26
C LEU A 103 5.00 -2.55 12.23
N SER A 104 4.65 -3.14 13.38
CA SER A 104 5.61 -3.65 14.37
C SER A 104 6.64 -4.63 13.79
N SER A 105 6.22 -5.48 12.85
CA SER A 105 7.04 -6.50 12.17
C SER A 105 7.37 -6.13 10.72
N ALA A 106 7.05 -4.92 10.27
CA ALA A 106 7.29 -4.52 8.89
C ALA A 106 8.79 -4.44 8.57
N PRO A 107 9.22 -4.82 7.35
CA PRO A 107 10.59 -4.62 6.90
C PRO A 107 10.95 -3.13 6.82
N LYS A 108 12.26 -2.82 6.90
CA LYS A 108 12.79 -1.45 6.88
C LYS A 108 12.26 -0.59 5.73
N PHE A 109 12.05 -1.20 4.57
CA PHE A 109 11.48 -0.53 3.39
C PHE A 109 10.06 -0.01 3.63
N LEU A 110 9.14 -0.85 4.13
CA LEU A 110 7.76 -0.42 4.39
C LEU A 110 7.67 0.61 5.52
N ARG A 111 8.55 0.50 6.54
CA ARG A 111 8.67 1.54 7.57
C ARG A 111 9.10 2.89 6.98
N ARG A 112 10.00 2.88 6.00
CA ARG A 112 10.40 4.09 5.28
C ARG A 112 9.23 4.70 4.51
N LEU A 113 8.43 3.89 3.81
CA LEU A 113 7.22 4.36 3.11
C LEU A 113 6.20 4.98 4.08
N TYR A 114 5.98 4.34 5.24
CA TYR A 114 5.11 4.88 6.28
C TYR A 114 5.60 6.24 6.81
N ASN A 115 6.91 6.41 7.02
CA ASN A 115 7.47 7.68 7.44
C ASN A 115 7.32 8.77 6.37
N LEU A 116 7.52 8.42 5.08
CA LEU A 116 7.28 9.35 3.96
C LEU A 116 5.82 9.80 3.92
N TYR A 117 4.88 8.88 4.08
CA TYR A 117 3.45 9.20 4.16
C TYR A 117 3.13 10.13 5.35
N LYS A 118 3.66 9.83 6.55
CA LYS A 118 3.43 10.68 7.72
C LYS A 118 3.93 12.11 7.52
N ASN A 119 5.05 12.31 6.83
CA ASN A 119 5.56 13.64 6.53
C ASN A 119 4.71 14.34 5.45
N CYS A 120 4.21 13.58 4.48
CA CYS A 120 3.37 14.09 3.39
C CYS A 120 1.95 14.51 3.83
N VAL A 121 1.43 13.95 4.92
CA VAL A 121 0.11 14.29 5.51
C VAL A 121 0.20 15.41 6.55
N LYS A 122 1.40 15.70 7.07
CA LYS A 122 1.62 16.78 8.06
C LYS A 122 1.80 18.16 7.42
N ASN A 123 2.00 18.21 6.10
CA ASN A 123 2.12 19.43 5.30
C ASN A 123 0.86 19.59 4.46
#